data_AF-A0A6I3EJG8-F1
#
_entry.id   AF-A0A6I3EJG8-F1
#
_cell.length_a   1.000
_cell.length_b   1.000
_cell.length_c   1.000
_cell.angle_alpha   90.00
_cell.angle_beta   90.00
_cell.angle_gamma   90.00
#
_symmetry.space_group_name_H-M   'P 1'
#
loop_
_entity.id
_entity.type
_entity.pdbx_description
1 polymer ?
#
loop_
_entity_poly.entity_id
_entity_poly.type
_entity_poly.pdbx_seq_one_letter_code
_entity_poly.pdbx_strand_id
1 'polypeptide(L)'
;MKKILVGLLVIALSLTSSAYAEVPKSFTFVGSGYGHGVGLSQYGAKGQALEGKSATEILNYYFPDAQVTPVVDSAVISVNVAHQVTALSITLPATDFATITNETAVATTLSPGASLNFAIAGKLITGPSGSAKTLIIKWSDPNSVLTLSYGKTLIKLNHGYIQLRSVKAAGIGYRIEATNLLRLHDEYLYGIAEVPSSWPSAALESQVIASRTYALMRMNNLKKACDCHVYNSKYDQAFVGYSKEGEPRYGQLWKAAVDATAVDTETGLAITIDGAPISVFFSSSSGGMTQRAIDVWGTDIPHLVNVPDPWSIDPAINKNYASWTKKVSQKVMAKAFGLPDIERYEITSRSVTNSVLTITGFSSAGLAKTLPVATFKTAVKLPSSWFDLLN
;
A
#
# COMPACT_ATOMS: atom_id res chain seq x y z
N MET A 1 -1.21 98.34 -2.18
CA MET A 1 -1.31 97.16 -3.08
C MET A 1 -0.10 96.26 -2.89
N LYS A 2 -0.23 95.13 -2.19
CA LYS A 2 0.75 94.02 -2.19
C LYS A 2 -0.05 92.73 -2.39
N LYS A 3 0.20 92.05 -3.51
CA LYS A 3 -0.49 90.81 -3.89
C LYS A 3 0.19 89.63 -3.20
N ILE A 4 -0.60 88.82 -2.49
CA ILE A 4 -0.19 87.54 -1.90
C ILE A 4 -0.41 86.46 -2.97
N LEU A 5 0.64 85.71 -3.31
CA LEU A 5 0.59 84.57 -4.21
C LEU A 5 0.56 83.29 -3.36
N VAL A 6 -0.56 82.56 -3.40
CA VAL A 6 -0.69 81.25 -2.75
C VAL A 6 -0.29 80.17 -3.76
N GLY A 7 0.79 79.44 -3.46
CA GLY A 7 1.23 78.28 -4.24
C GLY A 7 0.44 77.03 -3.86
N LEU A 8 -0.21 76.40 -4.83
CA LEU A 8 -0.88 75.10 -4.67
C LEU A 8 0.16 73.97 -4.72
N LEU A 9 0.31 73.22 -3.63
CA LEU A 9 1.10 71.98 -3.59
C LEU A 9 0.22 70.83 -4.09
N VAL A 10 0.48 70.31 -5.29
CA VAL A 10 -0.19 69.13 -5.84
C VAL A 10 0.56 67.89 -5.37
N ILE A 11 -0.01 67.15 -4.41
CA ILE A 11 0.49 65.84 -4.00
C ILE A 11 0.00 64.81 -5.04
N ALA A 12 0.91 64.31 -5.87
CA ALA A 12 0.62 63.21 -6.77
C ALA A 12 0.54 61.90 -5.97
N LEU A 13 -0.69 61.43 -5.70
CA LEU A 13 -0.93 60.08 -5.19
C LEU A 13 -0.61 59.07 -6.30
N SER A 14 0.52 58.37 -6.20
CA SER A 14 0.81 57.21 -7.02
C SER A 14 -0.11 56.06 -6.61
N LEU A 15 -1.22 55.89 -7.33
CA LEU A 15 -2.05 54.69 -7.26
C LEU A 15 -1.23 53.52 -7.82
N THR A 16 -0.60 52.73 -6.96
CA THR A 16 -0.12 51.40 -7.33
C THR A 16 -1.34 50.55 -7.59
N SER A 17 -1.70 50.38 -8.88
CA SER A 17 -2.63 49.35 -9.31
C SER A 17 -2.04 48.00 -8.86
N SER A 18 -2.59 47.40 -7.80
CA SER A 18 -2.41 45.97 -7.55
C SER A 18 -2.96 45.25 -8.78
N ALA A 19 -2.06 44.76 -9.63
CA ALA A 19 -2.45 43.84 -10.69
C ALA A 19 -3.07 42.63 -10.00
N TYR A 20 -4.39 42.47 -10.10
CA TYR A 20 -5.05 41.25 -9.66
C TYR A 20 -4.42 40.11 -10.44
N ALA A 21 -3.72 39.20 -9.76
CA ALA A 21 -3.16 38.04 -10.42
C ALA A 21 -4.34 37.22 -10.97
N GLU A 22 -4.33 36.94 -12.27
CA GLU A 22 -5.37 36.10 -12.86
C GLU A 22 -5.34 34.72 -12.18
N VAL A 23 -6.49 34.28 -11.65
CA VAL A 23 -6.60 32.98 -10.99
C VAL A 23 -6.17 31.87 -11.96
N PRO A 24 -5.13 31.08 -11.65
CA PRO A 24 -4.62 30.07 -12.57
C PRO A 24 -5.67 29.00 -12.89
N LYS A 25 -5.73 28.58 -14.16
CA LYS A 25 -6.61 27.46 -14.57
C LYS A 25 -6.08 26.09 -14.12
N SER A 26 -4.77 26.00 -13.85
CA SER A 26 -4.08 24.77 -13.50
C SER A 26 -2.72 25.02 -12.86
N PHE A 27 -2.20 24.00 -12.18
CA PHE A 27 -0.98 24.02 -11.39
C PHE A 27 -0.09 22.85 -11.78
N THR A 28 1.20 23.08 -11.96
CA THR A 28 2.16 22.05 -12.38
C THR A 28 3.12 21.73 -11.24
N PHE A 29 3.22 20.44 -10.94
CA PHE A 29 4.11 19.88 -9.94
C PHE A 29 5.16 19.04 -10.66
N VAL A 30 6.41 19.17 -10.25
CA VAL A 30 7.51 18.29 -10.67
C VAL A 30 8.07 17.62 -9.44
N GLY A 31 8.44 16.35 -9.53
CA GLY A 31 8.88 15.61 -8.36
C GLY A 31 9.52 14.27 -8.69
N SER A 32 9.81 13.50 -7.65
CA SER A 32 10.40 12.16 -7.73
C SER A 32 9.72 11.22 -6.73
N GLY A 33 9.99 9.92 -6.80
CA GLY A 33 9.46 8.95 -5.85
C GLY A 33 8.01 8.57 -6.08
N TYR A 34 7.60 7.49 -5.40
CA TYR A 34 6.21 7.00 -5.39
C TYR A 34 5.94 6.23 -4.09
N GLY A 35 4.95 6.68 -3.32
CA GLY A 35 4.60 6.10 -2.02
C GLY A 35 5.01 6.96 -0.83
N HIS A 36 5.23 6.30 0.31
CA HIS A 36 5.50 6.98 1.59
C HIS A 36 6.98 7.15 1.91
N GLY A 37 7.88 6.35 1.32
CA GLY A 37 9.31 6.53 1.44
C GLY A 37 9.98 5.95 2.68
N VAL A 38 9.23 5.33 3.59
CA VAL A 38 9.75 4.82 4.87
C VAL A 38 10.22 3.38 4.69
N GLY A 39 11.42 3.04 5.18
CA GLY A 39 11.99 1.71 5.08
C GLY A 39 12.51 1.38 3.68
N LEU A 40 12.32 0.13 3.23
CA LEU A 40 12.90 -0.39 1.98
C LEU A 40 12.33 0.33 0.75
N SER A 41 13.20 0.92 -0.09
CA SER A 41 12.81 1.32 -1.44
C SER A 41 12.88 0.15 -2.40
N GLN A 42 11.77 -0.17 -3.07
CA GLN A 42 11.72 -1.28 -4.02
C GLN A 42 12.61 -1.03 -5.25
N TYR A 43 12.52 0.15 -5.86
CA TYR A 43 13.41 0.52 -6.97
C TYR A 43 14.86 0.67 -6.51
N GLY A 44 15.09 1.13 -5.30
CA GLY A 44 16.43 1.19 -4.75
C GLY A 44 17.04 -0.19 -4.50
N ALA A 45 16.26 -1.15 -4.00
CA ALA A 45 16.64 -2.56 -3.88
C ALA A 45 16.96 -3.19 -5.24
N LYS A 46 16.15 -2.89 -6.27
CA LYS A 46 16.43 -3.31 -7.66
C LYS A 46 17.77 -2.75 -8.15
N GLY A 47 18.05 -1.46 -7.93
CA GLY A 47 19.30 -0.83 -8.32
C GLY A 47 20.51 -1.49 -7.65
N GLN A 48 20.44 -1.67 -6.33
CA GLN A 48 21.48 -2.35 -5.56
C GLN A 48 21.70 -3.81 -6.00
N ALA A 49 20.63 -4.55 -6.32
CA ALA A 49 20.74 -5.91 -6.84
C ALA A 49 21.39 -5.97 -8.22
N LEU A 50 21.17 -4.95 -9.07
CA LEU A 50 21.85 -4.84 -10.38
C LEU A 50 23.34 -4.51 -10.23
N GLU A 51 23.75 -3.93 -9.10
CA GLU A 51 25.16 -3.75 -8.72
C GLU A 51 25.77 -5.00 -8.06
N GLY A 52 25.02 -6.09 -7.95
CA GLY A 52 25.50 -7.37 -7.42
C GLY A 52 25.41 -7.52 -5.90
N LYS A 53 24.73 -6.61 -5.19
CA LYS A 53 24.50 -6.75 -3.75
C LYS A 53 23.53 -7.90 -3.45
N SER A 54 23.79 -8.63 -2.37
CA SER A 54 22.91 -9.65 -1.82
C SER A 54 21.66 -9.05 -1.16
N ALA A 55 20.63 -9.87 -0.94
CA ALA A 55 19.42 -9.46 -0.23
C ALA A 55 19.71 -8.92 1.18
N THR A 56 20.64 -9.56 1.90
CA THR A 56 21.07 -9.11 3.24
C THR A 56 21.77 -7.76 3.21
N GLU A 57 22.68 -7.53 2.25
CA GLU A 57 23.33 -6.22 2.10
C GLU A 57 22.32 -5.11 1.78
N ILE A 58 21.34 -5.42 0.91
CA ILE A 58 20.25 -4.48 0.58
C ILE A 58 19.46 -4.14 1.84
N LEU A 59 19.03 -5.13 2.62
CA LEU A 59 18.22 -4.90 3.82
C LEU A 59 18.98 -4.19 4.92
N ASN A 60 20.23 -4.58 5.19
CA ASN A 60 21.09 -3.89 6.15
C ASN A 60 21.37 -2.44 5.74
N TYR A 61 21.34 -2.11 4.45
CA TYR A 61 21.44 -0.72 3.99
C TYR A 61 20.21 0.11 4.38
N TYR A 62 18.99 -0.43 4.21
CA TYR A 62 17.74 0.27 4.52
C TYR A 62 17.34 0.24 6.00
N PHE A 63 17.88 -0.73 6.76
CA PHE A 63 17.62 -0.92 8.18
C PHE A 63 18.97 -1.08 8.91
N PRO A 64 19.79 -0.02 9.02
CA PRO A 64 21.18 -0.10 9.48
C PRO A 64 21.35 -0.61 10.91
N ASP A 65 20.34 -0.44 11.76
CA ASP A 65 20.34 -0.90 13.15
C ASP A 65 19.73 -2.30 13.32
N ALA A 66 19.28 -2.92 12.23
CA ALA A 66 18.67 -4.25 12.24
C ALA A 66 19.59 -5.30 11.61
N GLN A 67 19.20 -6.56 11.74
CA GLN A 67 19.89 -7.71 11.15
C GLN A 67 18.90 -8.56 10.36
N VAL A 68 19.41 -9.35 9.42
CA VAL A 68 18.63 -10.42 8.78
C VAL A 68 18.93 -11.73 9.49
N THR A 69 17.96 -12.26 10.24
CA THR A 69 18.13 -13.48 11.04
C THR A 69 17.00 -14.48 10.81
N PRO A 70 17.24 -15.78 11.01
CA PRO A 70 16.18 -16.78 11.04
C PRO A 70 15.17 -16.50 12.16
N VAL A 71 13.87 -16.66 11.87
CA VAL A 71 12.78 -16.60 12.85
C VAL A 71 11.74 -17.68 12.53
N VAL A 72 11.03 -18.17 13.55
CA VAL A 72 9.90 -19.09 13.35
C VAL A 72 8.75 -18.34 12.68
N ASP A 73 8.29 -18.87 11.55
CA ASP A 73 7.24 -18.27 10.71
C ASP A 73 6.19 -19.30 10.23
N SER A 74 6.09 -20.43 10.94
CA SER A 74 5.13 -21.51 10.66
C SER A 74 3.67 -21.19 11.00
N ALA A 75 3.38 -20.01 11.53
CA ALA A 75 2.03 -19.59 11.92
C ALA A 75 1.08 -19.46 10.71
N VAL A 76 -0.23 -19.62 10.96
CA VAL A 76 -1.27 -19.40 9.95
C VAL A 76 -1.69 -17.93 9.96
N ILE A 77 -1.50 -17.26 8.83
CA ILE A 77 -1.96 -15.89 8.60
C ILE A 77 -3.30 -15.90 7.85
N SER A 78 -4.18 -14.95 8.16
CA SER A 78 -5.48 -14.80 7.50
C SER A 78 -5.50 -13.52 6.66
N VAL A 79 -5.63 -13.71 5.35
CA VAL A 79 -5.64 -12.64 4.35
C VAL A 79 -7.06 -12.39 3.90
N ASN A 80 -7.58 -11.17 4.10
CA ASN A 80 -8.90 -10.82 3.57
C ASN A 80 -8.83 -10.66 2.04
N VAL A 81 -9.58 -11.52 1.34
CA VAL A 81 -9.63 -11.61 -0.12
C VAL A 81 -10.98 -11.15 -0.69
N ALA A 82 -12.01 -10.98 0.16
CA ALA A 82 -13.22 -10.26 -0.19
C ALA A 82 -13.76 -9.51 1.04
N HIS A 83 -13.70 -8.17 0.97
CA HIS A 83 -14.08 -7.29 2.08
C HIS A 83 -15.52 -6.80 1.95
N GLN A 84 -16.31 -6.95 3.02
CA GLN A 84 -17.68 -6.42 3.13
C GLN A 84 -18.60 -6.76 1.94
N VAL A 85 -18.50 -7.97 1.39
CA VAL A 85 -19.33 -8.36 0.23
C VAL A 85 -20.70 -8.89 0.65
N THR A 86 -21.69 -8.74 -0.21
CA THR A 86 -23.04 -9.29 0.02
C THR A 86 -23.21 -10.70 -0.53
N ALA A 87 -22.40 -11.08 -1.52
CA ALA A 87 -22.37 -12.40 -2.11
C ALA A 87 -21.02 -12.66 -2.78
N LEU A 88 -20.64 -13.93 -2.89
CA LEU A 88 -19.46 -14.40 -3.61
C LEU A 88 -19.69 -15.83 -4.13
N SER A 89 -18.86 -16.24 -5.08
CA SER A 89 -18.81 -17.61 -5.59
C SER A 89 -17.38 -18.16 -5.48
N ILE A 90 -17.24 -19.44 -5.14
CA ILE A 90 -15.97 -20.18 -5.16
C ILE A 90 -16.12 -21.34 -6.12
N THR A 91 -15.31 -21.37 -7.18
CA THR A 91 -15.31 -22.45 -8.17
C THR A 91 -14.05 -23.29 -8.01
N LEU A 92 -14.23 -24.60 -7.84
CA LEU A 92 -13.14 -25.58 -7.82
C LEU A 92 -12.85 -26.14 -9.22
N PRO A 93 -11.64 -26.67 -9.47
CA PRO A 93 -11.39 -27.52 -10.62
C PRO A 93 -12.37 -28.70 -10.70
N ALA A 94 -12.66 -29.18 -11.92
CA ALA A 94 -13.53 -30.33 -12.17
C ALA A 94 -13.00 -31.66 -11.62
N THR A 95 -11.75 -31.68 -11.12
CA THR A 95 -11.06 -32.86 -10.60
C THR A 95 -10.97 -32.89 -9.07
N ASP A 96 -11.40 -31.84 -8.38
CA ASP A 96 -11.21 -31.70 -6.93
C ASP A 96 -12.54 -31.51 -6.19
N PHE A 97 -12.58 -31.96 -4.94
CA PHE A 97 -13.74 -31.92 -4.05
C PHE A 97 -13.52 -30.93 -2.93
N ALA A 98 -14.60 -30.29 -2.46
CA ALA A 98 -14.58 -29.42 -1.30
C ALA A 98 -15.36 -30.02 -0.13
N THR A 99 -14.91 -29.69 1.08
CA THR A 99 -15.69 -29.84 2.31
C THR A 99 -16.02 -28.46 2.86
N ILE A 100 -17.29 -28.27 3.24
CA ILE A 100 -17.72 -27.08 3.98
C ILE A 100 -18.06 -27.51 5.40
N THR A 101 -17.40 -26.89 6.38
CA THR A 101 -17.70 -27.06 7.80
C THR A 101 -18.30 -25.77 8.36
N ASN A 102 -19.36 -25.88 9.16
CA ASN A 102 -19.97 -24.75 9.87
C ASN A 102 -19.56 -24.73 11.35
N GLU A 103 -20.05 -23.75 12.13
CA GLU A 103 -19.81 -23.67 13.58
C GLU A 103 -20.21 -24.90 14.41
N THR A 104 -21.06 -25.80 13.89
CA THR A 104 -21.43 -27.06 14.55
C THR A 104 -20.52 -28.24 14.18
N ALA A 105 -19.44 -27.99 13.43
CA ALA A 105 -18.48 -28.98 12.94
C ALA A 105 -19.06 -30.07 12.02
N VAL A 106 -20.24 -29.83 11.43
CA VAL A 106 -20.82 -30.74 10.42
C VAL A 106 -20.20 -30.43 9.07
N ALA A 107 -19.52 -31.42 8.48
CA ALA A 107 -18.91 -31.30 7.15
C ALA A 107 -19.87 -31.75 6.06
N THR A 108 -20.05 -30.92 5.03
CA THR A 108 -20.75 -31.28 3.78
C THR A 108 -19.74 -31.37 2.65
N THR A 109 -19.63 -32.55 2.04
CA THR A 109 -18.80 -32.76 0.84
C THR A 109 -19.55 -32.33 -0.41
N LEU A 110 -18.86 -31.64 -1.32
CA LEU A 110 -19.44 -31.13 -2.55
C LEU A 110 -18.72 -31.72 -3.76
N SER A 111 -19.50 -32.00 -4.80
CA SER A 111 -19.02 -32.63 -6.04
C SER A 111 -18.02 -31.75 -6.80
N PRO A 112 -17.15 -32.34 -7.63
CA PRO A 112 -16.13 -31.62 -8.37
C PRO A 112 -16.72 -30.65 -9.39
N GLY A 113 -15.98 -29.56 -9.67
CA GLY A 113 -16.42 -28.51 -10.59
C GLY A 113 -17.61 -27.69 -10.11
N ALA A 114 -18.07 -27.89 -8.87
CA ALA A 114 -19.16 -27.11 -8.30
C ALA A 114 -18.74 -25.64 -8.09
N SER A 115 -19.60 -24.72 -8.53
CA SER A 115 -19.54 -23.33 -8.11
C SER A 115 -20.34 -23.16 -6.81
N LEU A 116 -19.63 -22.88 -5.72
CA LEU A 116 -20.16 -22.72 -4.39
C LEU A 116 -20.59 -21.26 -4.20
N ASN A 117 -21.90 -21.01 -4.24
CA ASN A 117 -22.44 -19.65 -4.15
C ASN A 117 -22.84 -19.34 -2.71
N PHE A 118 -22.42 -18.18 -2.21
CA PHE A 118 -22.70 -17.71 -0.85
C PHE A 118 -23.31 -16.32 -0.89
N ALA A 119 -24.28 -16.05 -0.02
CA ALA A 119 -24.91 -14.74 0.12
C ALA A 119 -25.22 -14.42 1.59
N ILE A 120 -25.20 -13.13 1.94
CA ILE A 120 -25.62 -12.68 3.26
C ILE A 120 -27.15 -12.60 3.32
N ALA A 121 -27.75 -13.25 4.31
CA ALA A 121 -29.18 -13.19 4.63
C ALA A 121 -29.38 -12.87 6.12
N GLY A 122 -29.80 -11.64 6.40
CA GLY A 122 -29.91 -11.15 7.77
C GLY A 122 -28.56 -11.11 8.47
N LYS A 123 -28.32 -12.04 9.40
CA LYS A 123 -27.05 -12.17 10.15
C LYS A 123 -26.23 -13.40 9.77
N LEU A 124 -26.73 -14.21 8.84
CA LEU A 124 -26.14 -15.49 8.45
C LEU A 124 -25.69 -15.45 6.99
N ILE A 125 -24.73 -16.30 6.67
CA ILE A 125 -24.32 -16.62 5.31
C ILE A 125 -25.13 -17.84 4.87
N THR A 126 -25.86 -17.73 3.77
CA THR A 126 -26.50 -18.86 3.10
C THR A 126 -25.55 -19.44 2.07
N GLY A 127 -25.55 -20.76 1.89
CA GLY A 127 -24.74 -21.46 0.89
C GLY A 127 -25.12 -22.93 0.75
N PRO A 128 -24.31 -23.73 0.02
CA PRO A 128 -24.62 -25.12 -0.30
C PRO A 128 -24.79 -26.05 0.92
N SER A 129 -24.19 -25.69 2.07
CA SER A 129 -24.28 -26.44 3.33
C SER A 129 -25.32 -25.88 4.32
N GLY A 130 -26.20 -24.97 3.86
CA GLY A 130 -27.22 -24.32 4.69
C GLY A 130 -26.85 -22.89 5.11
N SER A 131 -27.31 -22.46 6.29
CA SER A 131 -27.10 -21.10 6.82
C SER A 131 -26.26 -21.10 8.08
N ALA A 132 -25.18 -20.32 8.12
CA ALA A 132 -24.24 -20.28 9.24
C ALA A 132 -23.64 -18.88 9.44
N LYS A 133 -23.06 -18.60 10.62
CA LYS A 133 -22.26 -17.38 10.82
C LYS A 133 -20.85 -17.51 10.28
N THR A 134 -20.30 -18.72 10.34
CA THR A 134 -18.95 -19.05 9.92
C THR A 134 -18.97 -20.31 9.07
N LEU A 135 -18.26 -20.26 7.94
CA LEU A 135 -18.08 -21.40 7.04
C LEU A 135 -16.58 -21.55 6.75
N ILE A 136 -16.07 -22.77 6.90
CA ILE A 136 -14.71 -23.14 6.54
C ILE A 136 -14.78 -24.04 5.32
N ILE A 137 -14.13 -23.63 4.24
CA ILE A 137 -14.07 -24.34 2.96
C ILE A 137 -12.65 -24.86 2.77
N LYS A 138 -12.51 -26.18 2.75
CA LYS A 138 -11.27 -26.89 2.44
C LYS A 138 -11.47 -27.70 1.17
N TRP A 139 -10.44 -27.82 0.35
CA TRP A 139 -10.43 -28.67 -0.82
C TRP A 139 -9.40 -29.79 -0.64
N SER A 140 -9.47 -30.82 -1.48
CA SER A 140 -8.78 -32.09 -1.22
C SER A 140 -7.38 -32.09 -1.79
N ASP A 141 -7.18 -31.56 -3.00
CA ASP A 141 -5.86 -31.43 -3.61
C ASP A 141 -5.21 -30.09 -3.23
N PRO A 142 -4.17 -30.07 -2.39
CA PRO A 142 -3.51 -28.82 -1.99
C PRO A 142 -2.95 -28.01 -3.17
N ASN A 143 -2.78 -28.61 -4.35
CA ASN A 143 -2.30 -27.93 -5.56
C ASN A 143 -3.44 -27.35 -6.42
N SER A 144 -4.70 -27.60 -6.09
CA SER A 144 -5.83 -27.05 -6.82
C SER A 144 -5.86 -25.53 -6.77
N VAL A 145 -6.16 -24.94 -7.93
CA VAL A 145 -6.36 -23.50 -8.05
C VAL A 145 -7.85 -23.21 -8.08
N LEU A 146 -8.31 -22.54 -7.04
CA LEU A 146 -9.69 -22.11 -6.89
C LEU A 146 -9.87 -20.72 -7.47
N THR A 147 -11.08 -20.44 -7.93
CA THR A 147 -11.47 -19.10 -8.36
C THR A 147 -12.51 -18.54 -7.41
N LEU A 148 -12.18 -17.48 -6.70
CA LEU A 148 -13.12 -16.69 -5.89
C LEU A 148 -13.60 -15.49 -6.69
N SER A 149 -14.91 -15.32 -6.83
CA SER A 149 -15.52 -14.23 -7.62
C SER A 149 -16.56 -13.45 -6.81
N TYR A 150 -16.55 -12.13 -6.92
CA TYR A 150 -17.57 -11.24 -6.35
C TYR A 150 -17.67 -9.94 -7.14
N GLY A 151 -18.90 -9.53 -7.47
CA GLY A 151 -19.12 -8.38 -8.36
C GLY A 151 -18.40 -8.57 -9.70
N LYS A 152 -17.41 -7.72 -10.00
CA LYS A 152 -16.53 -7.82 -11.19
C LYS A 152 -15.13 -8.33 -10.85
N THR A 153 -14.86 -8.64 -9.59
CA THR A 153 -13.56 -9.08 -9.12
C THR A 153 -13.47 -10.61 -9.19
N LEU A 154 -12.31 -11.09 -9.62
CA LEU A 154 -11.95 -12.50 -9.66
C LEU A 154 -10.55 -12.64 -9.07
N ILE A 155 -10.37 -13.59 -8.15
CA ILE A 155 -9.09 -13.90 -7.52
C ILE A 155 -8.84 -15.40 -7.66
N LYS A 156 -7.64 -15.77 -8.11
CA LYS A 156 -7.18 -17.16 -8.12
C LYS A 156 -6.42 -17.44 -6.83
N LEU A 157 -6.82 -18.49 -6.12
CA LEU A 157 -6.24 -18.88 -4.84
C LEU A 157 -5.72 -20.32 -4.95
N ASN A 158 -4.60 -20.56 -4.30
CA ASN A 158 -4.01 -21.87 -4.06
C ASN A 158 -3.64 -21.89 -2.57
N HIS A 159 -3.38 -23.08 -2.03
CA HIS A 159 -2.92 -23.31 -0.66
C HIS A 159 -3.90 -22.95 0.47
N GLY A 160 -3.67 -23.58 1.62
CA GLY A 160 -4.43 -23.32 2.84
C GLY A 160 -5.93 -23.63 2.72
N TYR A 161 -6.77 -22.72 3.22
CA TYR A 161 -8.23 -22.84 3.17
C TYR A 161 -8.94 -21.48 3.20
N ILE A 162 -10.24 -21.47 2.92
CA ILE A 162 -11.06 -20.25 2.95
C ILE A 162 -11.98 -20.27 4.17
N GLN A 163 -12.03 -19.16 4.91
CA GLN A 163 -13.07 -18.90 5.91
C GLN A 163 -13.96 -17.76 5.45
N LEU A 164 -15.27 -17.98 5.48
CA LEU A 164 -16.28 -16.95 5.33
C LEU A 164 -16.87 -16.64 6.70
N ARG A 165 -16.94 -15.35 7.05
CA ARG A 165 -17.56 -14.91 8.31
C ARG A 165 -18.55 -13.78 8.09
N SER A 166 -19.69 -13.89 8.76
CA SER A 166 -20.68 -12.83 8.85
C SER A 166 -20.21 -11.79 9.88
N VAL A 167 -19.83 -10.61 9.41
CA VAL A 167 -19.33 -9.50 10.23
C VAL A 167 -20.25 -8.30 10.11
N LYS A 168 -20.57 -7.65 11.23
CA LYS A 168 -21.39 -6.44 11.26
C LYS A 168 -20.55 -5.24 10.85
N ALA A 169 -20.73 -4.75 9.62
CA ALA A 169 -20.09 -3.54 9.12
C ALA A 169 -20.87 -2.29 9.54
N ALA A 170 -20.14 -1.26 9.98
CA ALA A 170 -20.72 -0.01 10.45
C ALA A 170 -21.53 0.67 9.33
N GLY A 171 -22.75 1.11 9.63
CA GLY A 171 -23.61 1.85 8.70
C GLY A 171 -24.26 1.03 7.56
N ILE A 172 -23.81 -0.20 7.30
CA ILE A 172 -24.31 -0.98 6.15
C ILE A 172 -24.84 -2.38 6.50
N GLY A 173 -24.75 -2.80 7.77
CA GLY A 173 -25.30 -4.08 8.26
C GLY A 173 -24.31 -5.23 8.18
N TYR A 174 -24.80 -6.47 8.23
CA TYR A 174 -23.93 -7.64 8.13
C TYR A 174 -23.43 -7.83 6.69
N ARG A 175 -22.18 -8.27 6.56
CA ARG A 175 -21.50 -8.59 5.31
C ARG A 175 -20.67 -9.85 5.47
N ILE A 176 -20.29 -10.44 4.34
CA ILE A 176 -19.34 -11.54 4.28
C ILE A 176 -17.94 -10.94 4.24
N GLU A 177 -17.10 -11.40 5.17
CA GLU A 177 -15.64 -11.29 5.08
C GLU A 177 -15.11 -12.66 4.63
N ALA A 178 -14.47 -12.72 3.46
CA ALA A 178 -13.79 -13.92 2.99
C ALA A 178 -12.29 -13.78 3.26
N THR A 179 -11.74 -14.73 3.99
CA THR A 179 -10.32 -14.79 4.34
C THR A 179 -9.70 -16.07 3.80
N ASN A 180 -8.53 -15.98 3.20
CA ASN A 180 -7.68 -17.12 2.87
C ASN A 180 -6.69 -17.31 4.01
N LEU A 181 -6.77 -18.44 4.69
CA LEU A 181 -5.89 -18.82 5.79
C LEU A 181 -4.76 -19.66 5.22
N LEU A 182 -3.53 -19.18 5.37
CA LEU A 182 -2.33 -19.68 4.70
C LEU A 182 -1.21 -19.82 5.72
N ARG A 183 -0.33 -20.80 5.54
CA ARG A 183 0.95 -20.83 6.24
C ARG A 183 1.78 -19.62 5.85
N LEU A 184 2.25 -18.86 6.84
CA LEU A 184 3.01 -17.62 6.59
C LEU A 184 4.34 -17.92 5.89
N HIS A 185 5.01 -19.00 6.31
CA HIS A 185 6.32 -19.44 5.82
C HIS A 185 6.49 -19.42 4.30
N ASP A 186 5.49 -19.88 3.55
CA ASP A 186 5.56 -20.09 2.11
C ASP A 186 4.25 -19.75 1.39
N GLU A 187 3.14 -20.40 1.74
CA GLU A 187 1.84 -20.29 1.07
C GLU A 187 1.37 -18.82 0.95
N TYR A 188 1.54 -18.04 2.02
CA TYR A 188 1.26 -16.61 2.01
C TYR A 188 2.23 -15.83 1.12
N LEU A 189 3.53 -16.09 1.25
CA LEU A 189 4.58 -15.33 0.55
C LEU A 189 4.57 -15.59 -0.96
N TYR A 190 4.19 -16.78 -1.42
CA TYR A 190 4.00 -17.08 -2.84
C TYR A 190 2.97 -16.15 -3.51
N GLY A 191 1.97 -15.68 -2.75
CA GLY A 191 0.92 -14.80 -3.26
C GLY A 191 1.23 -13.29 -3.21
N ILE A 192 2.37 -12.88 -2.67
CA ILE A 192 2.74 -11.47 -2.51
C ILE A 192 3.21 -10.86 -3.83
N ALA A 193 2.59 -9.75 -4.26
CA ALA A 193 2.81 -9.11 -5.55
C ALA A 193 3.26 -7.65 -5.43
N GLU A 194 4.18 -7.38 -4.49
CA GLU A 194 4.70 -6.03 -4.24
C GLU A 194 5.67 -5.53 -5.30
N VAL A 195 6.45 -6.43 -5.90
CA VAL A 195 7.43 -6.12 -6.97
C VAL A 195 7.24 -7.05 -8.18
N PRO A 196 7.59 -6.63 -9.40
CA PRO A 196 7.58 -7.51 -10.58
C PRO A 196 8.48 -8.73 -10.39
N SER A 197 7.98 -9.92 -10.74
CA SER A 197 8.72 -11.20 -10.60
C SER A 197 9.94 -11.30 -11.52
N SER A 198 10.07 -10.39 -12.49
CA SER A 198 11.19 -10.31 -13.44
C SER A 198 12.40 -9.54 -12.92
N TRP A 199 12.34 -9.02 -11.69
CA TRP A 199 13.46 -8.30 -11.07
C TRP A 199 14.60 -9.26 -10.65
N PRO A 200 15.82 -8.74 -10.44
CA PRO A 200 16.95 -9.56 -10.00
C PRO A 200 16.66 -10.31 -8.69
N SER A 201 17.24 -11.51 -8.53
CA SER A 201 16.95 -12.40 -7.39
C SER A 201 17.11 -11.73 -6.03
N ALA A 202 18.22 -11.02 -5.79
CA ALA A 202 18.45 -10.32 -4.52
C ALA A 202 17.40 -9.24 -4.21
N ALA A 203 16.80 -8.61 -5.23
CA ALA A 203 15.69 -7.68 -5.05
C ALA A 203 14.37 -8.41 -4.71
N LEU A 204 14.15 -9.61 -5.28
CA LEU A 204 13.02 -10.45 -4.94
C LEU A 204 13.15 -10.97 -3.50
N GLU A 205 14.29 -11.56 -3.16
CA GLU A 205 14.60 -12.10 -1.83
C GLU A 205 14.49 -11.03 -0.73
N SER A 206 15.04 -9.82 -0.96
CA SER A 206 14.90 -8.72 0.00
C SER A 206 13.43 -8.30 0.20
N GLN A 207 12.64 -8.27 -0.87
CA GLN A 207 11.19 -8.03 -0.76
C GLN A 207 10.46 -9.17 -0.05
N VAL A 208 10.83 -10.43 -0.25
CA VAL A 208 10.27 -11.57 0.49
C VAL A 208 10.54 -11.42 1.98
N ILE A 209 11.79 -11.19 2.38
CA ILE A 209 12.19 -11.04 3.79
C ILE A 209 11.45 -9.87 4.45
N ALA A 210 11.34 -8.73 3.75
CA ALA A 210 10.56 -7.59 4.21
C ALA A 210 9.06 -7.92 4.34
N SER A 211 8.51 -8.72 3.41
CA SER A 211 7.10 -9.14 3.43
C SER A 211 6.80 -10.13 4.55
N ARG A 212 7.70 -11.09 4.81
CA ARG A 212 7.63 -12.00 5.96
C ARG A 212 7.66 -11.23 7.27
N THR A 213 8.59 -10.29 7.40
CA THR A 213 8.72 -9.44 8.59
C THR A 213 7.44 -8.60 8.82
N TYR A 214 6.84 -8.07 7.75
CA TYR A 214 5.59 -7.33 7.84
C TYR A 214 4.44 -8.22 8.35
N ALA A 215 4.33 -9.43 7.78
CA ALA A 215 3.31 -10.39 8.18
C ALA A 215 3.46 -10.77 9.66
N LEU A 216 4.68 -11.06 10.12
CA LEU A 216 4.99 -11.34 11.52
C LEU A 216 4.61 -10.18 12.45
N MET A 217 4.89 -8.93 12.07
CA MET A 217 4.45 -7.73 12.80
C MET A 217 2.91 -7.67 12.95
N ARG A 218 2.14 -8.25 12.03
CA ARG A 218 0.67 -8.25 12.05
C ARG A 218 0.04 -9.43 12.80
N MET A 219 0.79 -10.48 13.11
CA MET A 219 0.24 -11.73 13.68
C MET A 219 -0.47 -11.56 15.02
N ASN A 220 -0.04 -10.61 15.86
CA ASN A 220 -0.64 -10.39 17.18
C ASN A 220 -1.82 -9.41 17.18
N ASN A 221 -2.28 -8.95 16.00
CA ASN A 221 -3.33 -7.95 15.89
C ASN A 221 -4.39 -8.34 14.85
N LEU A 222 -5.32 -9.19 15.28
CA LEU A 222 -6.48 -9.56 14.47
C LEU A 222 -7.43 -8.36 14.33
N LYS A 223 -7.60 -7.89 13.10
CA LYS A 223 -8.46 -6.74 12.80
C LYS A 223 -9.92 -7.17 12.86
N LYS A 224 -10.66 -6.65 13.84
CA LYS A 224 -12.10 -6.92 14.02
C LYS A 224 -12.97 -6.56 12.81
N ALA A 225 -12.53 -5.58 12.01
CA ALA A 225 -13.30 -5.09 10.86
C ALA A 225 -13.38 -6.09 9.68
N CYS A 226 -12.42 -7.00 9.56
CA CYS A 226 -12.36 -8.02 8.51
C CYS A 226 -12.24 -9.45 9.05
N ASP A 227 -12.10 -9.62 10.37
CA ASP A 227 -11.71 -10.88 11.01
C ASP A 227 -10.43 -11.47 10.39
N CYS A 228 -9.44 -10.60 10.14
CA CYS A 228 -8.24 -10.94 9.38
C CYS A 228 -6.98 -10.31 10.00
N HIS A 229 -5.81 -10.89 9.71
CA HIS A 229 -4.53 -10.28 10.08
C HIS A 229 -4.18 -9.16 9.09
N VAL A 230 -4.38 -9.41 7.79
CA VAL A 230 -4.00 -8.48 6.71
C VAL A 230 -5.05 -8.41 5.61
N TYR A 231 -5.21 -7.24 4.99
CA TYR A 231 -5.92 -7.06 3.73
C TYR A 231 -5.02 -7.40 2.54
N ASN A 232 -5.60 -7.90 1.45
CA ASN A 232 -4.90 -8.17 0.18
C ASN A 232 -4.61 -6.93 -0.68
N SER A 233 -4.58 -5.74 -0.08
CA SER A 233 -4.52 -4.47 -0.79
C SER A 233 -3.57 -3.50 -0.11
N LYS A 234 -3.47 -2.27 -0.64
CA LYS A 234 -2.63 -1.18 -0.12
C LYS A 234 -2.83 -0.81 1.37
N TYR A 235 -3.87 -1.33 2.02
CA TYR A 235 -4.04 -1.15 3.47
C TYR A 235 -3.05 -2.00 4.28
N ASP A 236 -2.62 -3.14 3.73
CA ASP A 236 -1.52 -3.94 4.25
C ASP A 236 -0.55 -4.28 3.11
N GLN A 237 -0.66 -5.47 2.49
CA GLN A 237 0.22 -5.91 1.42
C GLN A 237 -0.56 -6.32 0.16
N ALA A 238 0.01 -6.04 -1.01
CA ALA A 238 -0.51 -6.52 -2.28
C ALA A 238 -0.41 -8.05 -2.33
N PHE A 239 -1.53 -8.73 -2.13
CA PHE A 239 -1.65 -10.19 -2.21
C PHE A 239 -2.63 -10.55 -3.33
N VAL A 240 -2.19 -11.37 -4.28
CA VAL A 240 -2.98 -11.78 -5.45
C VAL A 240 -3.14 -13.29 -5.56
N GLY A 241 -2.73 -14.02 -4.51
CA GLY A 241 -2.76 -15.48 -4.45
C GLY A 241 -1.98 -16.12 -5.59
N TYR A 242 -2.55 -17.20 -6.14
CA TYR A 242 -1.93 -18.01 -7.19
C TYR A 242 -1.54 -17.22 -8.44
N SER A 243 -2.15 -16.05 -8.67
CA SER A 243 -1.82 -15.23 -9.84
C SER A 243 -0.37 -14.75 -9.85
N LYS A 244 0.31 -14.73 -8.69
CA LYS A 244 1.72 -14.36 -8.56
C LYS A 244 2.65 -15.53 -8.90
N GLU A 245 2.55 -16.63 -8.15
CA GLU A 245 3.40 -17.80 -8.38
C GLU A 245 3.09 -18.51 -9.71
N GLY A 246 1.85 -18.44 -10.17
CA GLY A 246 1.39 -18.97 -11.45
C GLY A 246 1.57 -18.01 -12.63
N GLU A 247 2.26 -16.87 -12.44
CA GLU A 247 2.58 -15.94 -13.52
C GLU A 247 3.43 -16.65 -14.59
N PRO A 248 3.03 -16.62 -15.87
CA PRO A 248 3.84 -17.20 -16.93
C PRO A 248 5.25 -16.60 -16.96
N ARG A 249 6.26 -17.46 -17.13
CA ARG A 249 7.69 -17.11 -17.29
C ARG A 249 8.39 -16.51 -16.08
N TYR A 250 7.72 -15.83 -15.15
CA TYR A 250 8.40 -15.18 -14.02
C TYR A 250 7.90 -15.61 -12.64
N GLY A 251 6.72 -16.22 -12.53
CA GLY A 251 6.17 -16.65 -11.24
C GLY A 251 7.10 -17.61 -10.49
N GLN A 252 7.80 -18.48 -11.21
CA GLN A 252 8.79 -19.38 -10.64
C GLN A 252 10.05 -18.68 -10.11
N LEU A 253 10.39 -17.48 -10.59
CA LEU A 253 11.49 -16.70 -10.03
C LEU A 253 11.09 -16.11 -8.67
N TRP A 254 9.84 -15.64 -8.55
CA TRP A 254 9.30 -15.20 -7.25
C TRP A 254 9.24 -16.36 -6.27
N LYS A 255 8.70 -17.51 -6.70
CA LYS A 255 8.65 -18.72 -5.88
C LYS A 255 10.04 -19.14 -5.40
N ALA A 256 11.03 -19.17 -6.30
CA ALA A 256 12.41 -19.49 -5.94
C ALA A 256 13.02 -18.50 -4.93
N ALA A 257 12.66 -17.22 -4.99
CA ALA A 257 13.08 -16.23 -3.99
C ALA A 257 12.41 -16.45 -2.63
N VAL A 258 11.16 -16.92 -2.59
CA VAL A 258 10.50 -17.34 -1.35
C VAL A 258 11.27 -18.52 -0.74
N ASP A 259 11.50 -19.56 -1.53
CA ASP A 259 12.20 -20.78 -1.12
C ASP A 259 13.64 -20.50 -0.66
N ALA A 260 14.37 -19.63 -1.36
CA ALA A 260 15.75 -19.28 -1.03
C ALA A 260 15.91 -18.53 0.31
N THR A 261 14.82 -17.97 0.85
CA THR A 261 14.83 -17.26 2.13
C THR A 261 14.27 -18.11 3.28
N ALA A 262 13.88 -19.35 3.01
CA ALA A 262 13.59 -20.35 4.03
C ALA A 262 14.91 -20.96 4.52
N VAL A 263 15.05 -21.11 5.83
CA VAL A 263 16.22 -21.71 6.48
C VAL A 263 15.98 -23.20 6.73
N ASP A 264 14.77 -23.53 7.18
CA ASP A 264 14.24 -24.90 7.28
C ASP A 264 12.71 -24.87 7.06
N THR A 265 11.99 -25.94 7.40
CA THR A 265 10.54 -26.06 7.16
C THR A 265 9.66 -25.19 8.05
N GLU A 266 10.21 -24.59 9.10
CA GLU A 266 9.49 -23.79 10.11
C GLU A 266 10.13 -22.42 10.36
N THR A 267 11.32 -22.16 9.81
CA THR A 267 12.05 -20.91 9.99
C THR A 267 12.43 -20.26 8.66
N GLY A 268 12.25 -18.94 8.59
CA GLY A 268 12.60 -18.10 7.46
C GLY A 268 13.38 -16.86 7.89
N LEU A 269 14.07 -16.23 6.94
CA LEU A 269 14.80 -15.00 7.20
C LEU A 269 13.85 -13.80 7.37
N ALA A 270 14.01 -13.05 8.45
CA ALA A 270 13.29 -11.81 8.74
C ALA A 270 14.26 -10.70 9.18
N ILE A 271 13.78 -9.46 9.17
CA ILE A 271 14.51 -8.29 9.66
C ILE A 271 14.22 -8.15 11.15
N THR A 272 15.26 -8.22 11.98
CA THR A 272 15.14 -8.30 13.43
C THR A 272 16.04 -7.29 14.15
N ILE A 273 15.63 -6.93 15.37
CA ILE A 273 16.46 -6.29 16.39
C ILE A 273 16.35 -7.19 17.62
N ASP A 274 17.49 -7.56 18.20
CA ASP A 274 17.56 -8.49 19.34
C ASP A 274 16.80 -9.81 19.10
N GLY A 275 16.80 -10.30 17.85
CA GLY A 275 16.12 -11.53 17.44
C GLY A 275 14.61 -11.41 17.27
N ALA A 276 14.00 -10.26 17.58
CA ALA A 276 12.57 -10.02 17.39
C ALA A 276 12.30 -9.32 16.04
N PRO A 277 11.29 -9.76 15.25
CA PRO A 277 10.87 -9.08 14.03
C PRO A 277 10.52 -7.60 14.28
N ILE A 278 11.08 -6.71 13.46
CA ILE A 278 10.87 -5.27 13.60
C ILE A 278 9.55 -4.81 12.97
N SER A 279 9.13 -3.58 13.28
CA SER A 279 8.15 -2.88 12.44
C SER A 279 8.78 -2.50 11.10
N VAL A 280 8.34 -3.13 10.01
CA VAL A 280 8.91 -2.94 8.67
C VAL A 280 7.91 -2.26 7.75
N PHE A 281 8.42 -1.41 6.86
CA PHE A 281 7.64 -0.81 5.78
C PHE A 281 8.48 -0.72 4.52
N PHE A 282 7.81 -0.61 3.38
CA PHE A 282 8.44 -0.49 2.08
C PHE A 282 7.54 0.27 1.13
N SER A 283 8.15 0.92 0.14
CA SER A 283 7.40 1.64 -0.90
C SER A 283 8.13 1.60 -2.23
N SER A 284 7.43 1.93 -3.31
CA SER A 284 7.97 1.83 -4.66
C SER A 284 9.29 2.58 -4.83
N SER A 285 9.31 3.87 -4.51
CA SER A 285 10.48 4.73 -4.75
C SER A 285 10.57 5.83 -3.71
N SER A 286 11.78 6.02 -3.15
CA SER A 286 12.06 6.99 -2.09
C SER A 286 12.39 8.40 -2.61
N GLY A 287 12.40 8.64 -3.92
CA GLY A 287 12.67 9.98 -4.46
C GLY A 287 14.06 10.54 -4.12
N GLY A 288 15.02 9.68 -3.79
CA GLY A 288 16.44 10.03 -3.56
C GLY A 288 16.91 9.78 -2.14
N MET A 289 15.99 9.67 -1.18
CA MET A 289 16.29 9.42 0.24
C MET A 289 15.05 8.89 0.95
N THR A 290 15.19 7.84 1.76
CA THR A 290 14.07 7.32 2.56
C THR A 290 13.63 8.34 3.61
N GLN A 291 12.38 8.24 4.09
CA GLN A 291 11.82 9.13 5.11
C GLN A 291 11.82 8.48 6.49
N ARG A 292 11.91 9.33 7.52
CA ARG A 292 11.68 8.93 8.90
C ARG A 292 10.19 8.74 9.15
N ALA A 293 9.83 7.80 10.03
CA ALA A 293 8.44 7.54 10.40
C ALA A 293 7.73 8.76 11.00
N ILE A 294 8.42 9.55 11.84
CA ILE A 294 7.88 10.78 12.45
C ILE A 294 7.43 11.82 11.41
N ASP A 295 8.16 11.96 10.30
CA ASP A 295 7.87 12.95 9.25
C ASP A 295 6.65 12.54 8.39
N VAL A 296 6.31 11.24 8.38
CA VAL A 296 5.24 10.68 7.56
C VAL A 296 3.97 10.40 8.36
N TRP A 297 4.11 9.87 9.57
CA TRP A 297 3.00 9.40 10.41
C TRP A 297 2.89 10.13 11.75
N GLY A 298 3.82 11.05 12.07
CA GLY A 298 3.81 11.81 13.32
C GLY A 298 4.17 10.98 14.56
N THR A 299 4.58 9.73 14.39
CA THR A 299 5.09 8.87 15.46
C THR A 299 6.46 8.33 15.04
N ASP A 300 7.45 8.49 15.90
CA ASP A 300 8.78 7.98 15.65
C ASP A 300 8.84 6.46 15.82
N ILE A 301 9.65 5.82 14.97
CA ILE A 301 9.95 4.40 15.03
C ILE A 301 11.47 4.31 14.85
N PRO A 302 12.25 4.12 15.93
CA PRO A 302 13.68 4.44 15.95
C PRO A 302 14.51 3.81 14.83
N HIS A 303 14.23 2.57 14.45
CA HIS A 303 14.95 1.84 13.41
C HIS A 303 14.50 2.18 11.97
N LEU A 304 13.50 3.04 11.78
CA LEU A 304 13.03 3.53 10.48
C LEU A 304 13.63 4.91 10.19
N VAL A 305 14.91 4.90 9.86
CA VAL A 305 15.72 6.08 9.59
C VAL A 305 15.75 6.46 8.11
N ASN A 306 16.20 7.68 7.83
CA ASN A 306 16.48 8.12 6.48
C ASN A 306 17.86 7.64 6.02
N VAL A 307 17.93 7.03 4.85
CA VAL A 307 19.16 6.65 4.15
C VAL A 307 19.14 7.20 2.73
N PRO A 308 20.30 7.61 2.15
CA PRO A 308 20.37 7.98 0.75
C PRO A 308 19.86 6.85 -0.15
N ASP A 309 19.30 7.18 -1.31
CA ASP A 309 18.85 6.19 -2.28
C ASP A 309 18.98 6.75 -3.70
N PRO A 310 20.23 6.87 -4.21
CA PRO A 310 20.49 7.41 -5.54
C PRO A 310 19.85 6.57 -6.65
N TRP A 311 19.67 5.26 -6.43
CA TRP A 311 19.05 4.35 -7.39
C TRP A 311 17.57 4.69 -7.66
N SER A 312 16.85 5.17 -6.66
CA SER A 312 15.43 5.55 -6.82
C SER A 312 15.21 6.74 -7.76
N ILE A 313 16.23 7.58 -7.97
CA ILE A 313 16.22 8.74 -8.87
C ILE A 313 17.03 8.52 -10.15
N ASP A 314 17.57 7.32 -10.36
CA ASP A 314 18.21 6.94 -11.62
C ASP A 314 17.14 6.56 -12.66
N PRO A 315 17.01 7.31 -13.79
CA PRO A 315 16.05 7.00 -14.84
C PRO A 315 16.29 5.65 -15.53
N ALA A 316 17.52 5.10 -15.50
CA ALA A 316 17.81 3.78 -16.04
C ALA A 316 17.18 2.66 -15.19
N ILE A 317 17.11 2.88 -13.88
CA ILE A 317 16.56 1.92 -12.90
C ILE A 317 15.05 2.12 -12.73
N ASN A 318 14.62 3.38 -12.54
CA ASN A 318 13.26 3.81 -12.22
C ASN A 318 12.70 4.80 -13.26
N LYS A 319 12.37 4.28 -14.44
CA LYS A 319 11.88 5.07 -15.58
C LYS A 319 10.68 5.98 -15.29
N ASN A 320 9.78 5.56 -14.40
CA ASN A 320 8.49 6.23 -14.20
C ASN A 320 8.48 7.24 -13.06
N TYR A 321 9.37 7.06 -12.06
CA TYR A 321 9.34 7.85 -10.83
C TYR A 321 10.70 8.37 -10.39
N ALA A 322 11.76 8.18 -11.20
CA ALA A 322 13.00 8.94 -11.01
C ALA A 322 12.73 10.45 -11.11
N SER A 323 11.84 10.82 -12.04
CA SER A 323 11.21 12.13 -12.12
C SER A 323 9.79 11.98 -12.67
N TRP A 324 8.88 12.85 -12.26
CA TRP A 324 7.52 12.92 -12.77
C TRP A 324 7.02 14.37 -12.83
N THR A 325 6.10 14.64 -13.75
CA THR A 325 5.38 15.92 -13.85
C THR A 325 3.88 15.67 -13.76
N LYS A 326 3.19 16.45 -12.93
CA LYS A 326 1.74 16.36 -12.75
C LYS A 326 1.09 17.73 -12.87
N LYS A 327 0.14 17.84 -13.79
CA LYS A 327 -0.77 18.98 -13.90
C LYS A 327 -2.07 18.71 -13.14
N VAL A 328 -2.47 19.66 -12.29
CA VAL A 328 -3.70 19.62 -11.49
C VAL A 328 -4.58 20.80 -11.87
N SER A 329 -5.88 20.58 -12.07
CA SER A 329 -6.80 21.68 -12.42
C SER A 329 -7.19 22.53 -11.22
N GLN A 330 -7.58 23.78 -11.47
CA GLN A 330 -8.12 24.65 -10.43
C GLN A 330 -9.26 24.02 -9.63
N LYS A 331 -10.21 23.36 -10.30
CA LYS A 331 -11.32 22.68 -9.62
C LYS A 331 -10.82 21.65 -8.58
N VAL A 332 -9.78 20.89 -8.91
CA VAL A 332 -9.22 19.87 -8.00
C VAL A 332 -8.44 20.53 -6.87
N MET A 333 -7.64 21.56 -7.15
CA MET A 333 -6.90 22.32 -6.14
C MET A 333 -7.82 23.02 -5.15
N ALA A 334 -8.81 23.79 -5.64
CA ALA A 334 -9.84 24.43 -4.82
C ALA A 334 -10.55 23.42 -3.92
N LYS A 335 -10.98 22.28 -4.50
CA LYS A 335 -11.62 21.21 -3.72
C LYS A 335 -10.69 20.60 -2.67
N ALA A 336 -9.41 20.42 -2.97
CA ALA A 336 -8.44 19.87 -2.03
C ALA A 336 -8.30 20.77 -0.79
N PHE A 337 -8.16 22.08 -1.00
CA PHE A 337 -8.12 23.05 0.10
C PHE A 337 -9.49 23.35 0.70
N GLY A 338 -10.59 23.08 0.01
CA GLY A 338 -11.92 23.52 0.42
C GLY A 338 -12.06 25.04 0.35
N LEU A 339 -11.47 25.64 -0.68
CA LEU A 339 -11.50 27.07 -0.99
C LEU A 339 -12.29 27.30 -2.29
N PRO A 340 -12.84 28.51 -2.54
CA PRO A 340 -13.59 28.80 -3.77
C PRO A 340 -12.70 28.69 -5.01
N ASP A 341 -11.46 29.17 -4.92
CA ASP A 341 -10.41 29.09 -5.92
C ASP A 341 -9.03 29.04 -5.24
N ILE A 342 -7.97 28.99 -6.06
CA ILE A 342 -6.58 29.09 -5.61
C ILE A 342 -5.90 30.12 -6.51
N GLU A 343 -5.68 31.31 -6.00
CA GLU A 343 -4.90 32.34 -6.68
C GLU A 343 -3.40 32.02 -6.63
N ARG A 344 -2.92 31.60 -5.45
CA ARG A 344 -1.52 31.21 -5.23
C ARG A 344 -1.41 30.12 -4.18
N TYR A 345 -0.25 29.51 -4.09
CA TYR A 345 0.03 28.40 -3.19
C TYR A 345 1.53 28.34 -2.89
N GLU A 346 1.88 27.85 -1.70
CA GLU A 346 3.26 27.79 -1.25
C GLU A 346 3.52 26.53 -0.41
N ILE A 347 4.69 25.95 -0.57
CA ILE A 347 5.19 24.90 0.32
C ILE A 347 5.66 25.59 1.59
N THR A 348 5.01 25.31 2.72
CA THR A 348 5.27 26.03 3.99
C THR A 348 6.27 25.34 4.89
N SER A 349 6.48 24.03 4.74
CA SER A 349 7.54 23.32 5.45
C SER A 349 7.98 22.06 4.72
N ARG A 350 9.22 21.65 4.99
CA ARG A 350 9.82 20.40 4.50
C ARG A 350 10.48 19.65 5.65
N SER A 351 10.60 18.34 5.50
CA SER A 351 11.37 17.48 6.40
C SER A 351 12.87 17.63 6.15
N VAL A 352 13.67 16.99 7.00
CA VAL A 352 15.14 16.90 6.81
C VAL A 352 15.54 16.12 5.56
N THR A 353 14.63 15.32 4.99
CA THR A 353 14.83 14.56 3.74
C THR A 353 14.25 15.29 2.53
N ASN A 354 14.00 16.60 2.68
CA ASN A 354 13.45 17.50 1.67
C ASN A 354 12.03 17.14 1.18
N SER A 355 11.32 16.23 1.85
CA SER A 355 9.92 15.95 1.55
C SER A 355 9.03 17.10 2.03
N VAL A 356 8.01 17.47 1.25
CA VAL A 356 7.01 18.46 1.66
C VAL A 356 6.26 17.92 2.87
N LEU A 357 6.13 18.72 3.93
CA LEU A 357 5.33 18.40 5.12
C LEU A 357 3.99 19.13 5.11
N THR A 358 4.00 20.41 4.76
CA THR A 358 2.78 21.24 4.69
C THR A 358 2.78 22.14 3.46
N ILE A 359 1.58 22.44 2.98
CA ILE A 359 1.33 23.33 1.84
C ILE A 359 0.14 24.23 2.15
N THR A 360 0.22 25.50 1.77
CA THR A 360 -0.86 26.48 1.96
C THR A 360 -1.37 26.95 0.60
N GLY A 361 -2.69 26.92 0.43
CA GLY A 361 -3.39 27.53 -0.70
C GLY A 361 -4.07 28.82 -0.28
N PHE A 362 -4.06 29.82 -1.17
CA PHE A 362 -4.66 31.14 -0.97
C PHE A 362 -5.67 31.40 -2.09
N SER A 363 -6.88 31.82 -1.73
CA SER A 363 -7.93 32.17 -2.68
C SER A 363 -7.89 33.66 -3.06
N SER A 364 -8.48 34.02 -4.19
CA SER A 364 -8.67 35.42 -4.63
C SER A 364 -9.51 36.26 -3.65
N ALA A 365 -10.30 35.61 -2.80
CA ALA A 365 -11.09 36.23 -1.73
C ALA A 365 -10.28 36.52 -0.44
N GLY A 366 -8.96 36.31 -0.45
CA GLY A 366 -8.08 36.52 0.71
C GLY A 366 -8.12 35.42 1.78
N LEU A 367 -8.83 34.31 1.54
CA LEU A 367 -8.81 33.14 2.42
C LEU A 367 -7.54 32.30 2.21
N ALA A 368 -7.06 31.66 3.28
CA ALA A 368 -5.93 30.75 3.25
C ALA A 368 -6.25 29.44 3.98
N LYS A 369 -5.71 28.32 3.48
CA LYS A 369 -5.80 27.03 4.17
C LYS A 369 -4.53 26.22 4.01
N THR A 370 -3.98 25.78 5.14
CA THR A 370 -2.84 24.87 5.21
C THR A 370 -3.32 23.43 5.33
N LEU A 371 -2.68 22.54 4.59
CA LEU A 371 -2.91 21.10 4.66
C LEU A 371 -1.61 20.36 4.96
N PRO A 372 -1.67 19.28 5.76
CA PRO A 372 -0.63 18.25 5.74
C PRO A 372 -0.47 17.67 4.34
N VAL A 373 0.78 17.38 3.94
CA VAL A 373 1.09 16.85 2.60
C VAL A 373 0.31 15.57 2.29
N ALA A 374 0.09 14.71 3.28
CA ALA A 374 -0.61 13.44 3.10
C ALA A 374 -2.04 13.67 2.62
N THR A 375 -2.76 14.60 3.25
CA THR A 375 -4.11 15.00 2.85
C THR A 375 -4.11 15.63 1.47
N PHE A 376 -3.18 16.55 1.22
CA PHE A 376 -3.08 17.25 -0.06
C PHE A 376 -2.77 16.28 -1.21
N LYS A 377 -1.69 15.49 -1.11
CA LYS A 377 -1.25 14.57 -2.19
C LYS A 377 -2.32 13.54 -2.53
N THR A 378 -3.06 13.05 -1.54
CA THR A 378 -4.18 12.14 -1.79
C THR A 378 -5.32 12.84 -2.53
N ALA A 379 -5.66 14.07 -2.13
CA ALA A 379 -6.74 14.84 -2.78
C ALA A 379 -6.41 15.19 -4.24
N VAL A 380 -5.16 15.56 -4.52
CA VAL A 380 -4.71 15.97 -5.88
C VAL A 380 -4.06 14.83 -6.68
N LYS A 381 -3.93 13.63 -6.09
CA LYS A 381 -3.34 12.43 -6.67
C LYS A 381 -1.88 12.61 -7.12
N LEU A 382 -1.05 13.19 -6.26
CA LEU A 382 0.40 13.24 -6.49
C LEU A 382 1.05 11.89 -6.10
N PRO A 383 2.08 11.43 -6.84
CA PRO A 383 2.84 10.20 -6.57
C PRO A 383 3.46 10.10 -5.17
N SER A 384 3.98 11.23 -4.66
CA SER A 384 4.85 11.24 -3.48
C SER A 384 4.77 12.59 -2.76
N SER A 385 5.60 12.73 -1.71
CA SER A 385 5.80 13.99 -1.00
C SER A 385 7.06 14.76 -1.46
N TRP A 386 7.83 14.24 -2.43
CA TRP A 386 8.98 14.95 -2.99
C TRP A 386 8.56 15.65 -4.28
N PHE A 387 8.17 16.90 -4.14
CA PHE A 387 7.84 17.74 -5.28
C PHE A 387 8.19 19.20 -5.04
N ASP A 388 8.32 19.91 -6.15
CA ASP A 388 8.48 21.34 -6.24
C ASP A 388 7.36 21.94 -7.10
N LEU A 389 7.18 23.25 -6.94
CA LEU A 389 6.21 24.03 -7.67
C LEU A 389 6.87 24.53 -8.96
N LEU A 390 6.27 24.23 -10.10
CA LEU A 390 6.68 24.84 -11.36
C LEU A 390 5.81 26.09 -11.56
N ASN A 391 6.41 27.26 -11.39
CA ASN A 391 5.76 28.55 -11.58
C ASN A 391 5.39 28.81 -13.04
#